data_AF-A0A6C0LJF1-F1
#
_entry.id   AF-A0A6C0LJF1-F1
#
_cell.length_a   1.000
_cell.length_b   1.000
_cell.length_c   1.000
_cell.angle_alpha   90.00
_cell.angle_beta   90.00
_cell.angle_gamma   90.00
#
_symmetry.space_group_name_H-M   'P 1'
#
loop_
_entity.id
_entity.type
_entity.pdbx_description
1 polymer ?
#
loop_
_entity_poly.entity_id
_entity_poly.type
_entity_poly.pdbx_seq_one_letter_code
_entity_poly.pdbx_strand_id
1 'polypeptide(L)'
;MFTRSTTTKDTLFLELTDSKKNTNEKNEKKIDFIDASECWLQNKKRRKNGDYGYLCNFTQTSGKRCNRFCCDKIGFYSGCKIHYAWEEKQNKMI
;
A
#
# COMPACT_ATOMS: atom_id res chain seq x y z
N MET A 1 32.64 -58.47 11.72
CA MET A 1 31.69 -58.69 10.62
C MET A 1 30.29 -58.72 11.20
N PHE A 2 29.49 -57.69 10.93
CA PHE A 2 28.04 -57.72 11.13
C PHE A 2 27.42 -57.06 9.91
N THR A 3 26.77 -57.88 9.09
CA THR A 3 26.02 -57.48 7.89
C THR A 3 24.67 -56.95 8.34
N ARG A 4 24.35 -55.69 8.00
CA ARG A 4 22.98 -55.15 8.17
C ARG A 4 22.22 -55.24 6.86
N SER A 5 21.21 -56.10 6.88
CA SER A 5 20.23 -56.36 5.83
C SER A 5 19.26 -55.18 5.63
N THR A 6 18.68 -55.17 4.43
CA THR A 6 17.57 -54.36 3.90
C THR A 6 16.37 -54.27 4.86
N THR A 7 15.46 -53.29 4.84
CA THR A 7 14.48 -53.01 3.76
C THR A 7 13.69 -51.72 4.06
N THR A 8 13.55 -50.90 3.01
CA THR A 8 12.40 -50.10 2.52
C THR A 8 11.19 -49.83 3.45
N LYS A 9 10.84 -48.55 3.63
CA LYS A 9 9.64 -47.90 3.02
C LYS A 9 9.34 -46.53 3.64
N ASP A 10 9.17 -45.57 2.74
CA ASP A 10 8.18 -44.51 2.79
C ASP A 10 8.14 -43.62 4.04
N THR A 11 8.93 -42.55 4.01
CA THR A 11 8.38 -41.25 4.37
C THR A 11 8.92 -40.21 3.40
N LEU A 12 8.00 -39.76 2.57
CA LEU A 12 8.01 -38.51 1.82
C LEU A 12 8.79 -37.41 2.55
N PHE A 13 9.92 -37.00 1.99
CA PHE A 13 10.39 -35.64 2.15
C PHE A 13 10.80 -35.16 0.77
N LEU A 14 9.95 -34.30 0.16
CA LEU A 14 10.35 -33.50 -0.98
C LEU A 14 11.59 -32.72 -0.54
N GLU A 15 12.77 -33.11 -1.04
CA GLU A 15 13.96 -32.28 -0.91
C GLU A 15 13.77 -31.05 -1.80
N LEU A 16 13.39 -29.97 -1.12
CA LEU A 16 13.48 -28.58 -1.54
C LEU A 16 14.80 -28.33 -2.28
N THR A 17 14.74 -28.27 -3.60
CA THR A 17 15.72 -27.50 -4.39
C THR A 17 15.09 -26.18 -4.78
N ASP A 18 14.64 -25.41 -3.78
CA ASP A 18 14.49 -23.97 -3.94
C ASP A 18 15.89 -23.40 -4.11
N SER A 19 16.31 -23.38 -5.38
CA SER A 19 17.45 -22.64 -5.87
C SER A 19 17.33 -21.21 -5.34
N LYS A 20 18.11 -20.90 -4.30
CA LYS A 20 18.38 -19.52 -3.88
C LYS A 20 19.06 -18.82 -5.04
N LYS A 21 18.25 -18.29 -5.97
CA LYS A 21 18.73 -17.37 -6.99
C LYS A 21 19.00 -16.05 -6.30
N ASN A 22 20.20 -15.92 -5.76
CA ASN A 22 20.72 -14.67 -5.22
C ASN A 22 21.10 -13.78 -6.41
N THR A 23 20.10 -13.21 -7.09
CA THR A 23 20.31 -12.19 -8.12
C THR A 23 20.51 -10.86 -7.44
N ASN A 24 21.75 -10.60 -7.04
CA ASN A 24 22.26 -9.25 -6.83
C ASN A 24 22.53 -8.60 -8.21
N GLU A 25 21.56 -8.73 -9.12
CA GLU A 25 21.55 -8.00 -10.37
C GLU A 25 21.21 -6.56 -10.01
N LYS A 26 22.14 -5.66 -10.34
CA LYS A 26 21.92 -4.23 -10.33
C LYS A 26 20.74 -3.95 -11.27
N ASN A 27 19.53 -4.03 -10.72
CA ASN A 27 18.33 -3.55 -11.37
C ASN A 27 18.49 -2.03 -11.46
N GLU A 28 19.07 -1.55 -12.54
CA GLU A 28 18.85 -0.18 -13.01
C GLU A 28 17.36 -0.07 -13.30
N LYS A 29 16.58 0.19 -12.24
CA LYS A 29 15.14 0.47 -12.36
C LYS A 29 15.03 1.75 -13.15
N LYS A 30 14.75 1.62 -14.45
CA LYS A 30 14.40 2.75 -15.30
C LYS A 30 13.16 3.40 -14.69
N ILE A 31 13.33 4.58 -14.10
CA ILE A 31 12.22 5.31 -13.49
C ILE A 31 11.34 5.82 -14.61
N ASP A 32 10.11 5.33 -14.67
CA ASP A 32 9.09 5.92 -15.52
C ASP A 32 8.52 7.15 -14.80
N PHE A 33 8.93 8.33 -15.26
CA PHE A 33 8.48 9.59 -14.67
C PHE A 33 6.99 9.87 -14.91
N ILE A 34 6.41 9.30 -15.97
CA ILE A 34 4.98 9.46 -16.25
C ILE A 34 4.20 8.68 -15.21
N ASP A 35 4.51 7.40 -15.04
CA ASP A 35 3.87 6.54 -14.03
C ASP A 35 4.05 7.10 -12.62
N ALA A 36 5.26 7.55 -12.28
CA ALA A 36 5.52 8.17 -10.98
C ALA A 36 4.68 9.44 -10.77
N SER A 37 4.50 10.25 -11.81
CA SER A 37 3.67 11.47 -11.73
C SER A 37 2.18 11.14 -11.57
N GLU A 38 1.68 10.14 -12.31
CA GLU A 38 0.29 9.70 -12.23
C GLU A 38 -0.01 9.11 -10.86
N CYS A 39 0.88 8.25 -10.34
CA CYS A 39 0.82 7.71 -9.00
C CYS A 39 0.77 8.82 -7.93
N TRP A 40 1.62 9.86 -8.06
CA TRP A 40 1.61 10.99 -7.14
C TRP A 40 0.31 11.81 -7.19
N LEU A 41 -0.37 11.84 -8.34
CA LEU A 41 -1.62 12.57 -8.54
C LEU A 41 -2.87 11.79 -8.11
N GLN A 42 -2.80 10.48 -7.90
CA GLN A 42 -3.96 9.63 -7.61
C GLN A 42 -4.84 10.13 -6.45
N ASN A 43 -4.24 10.73 -5.40
CA ASN A 43 -4.99 11.25 -4.25
C ASN A 43 -4.96 12.78 -4.14
N LYS A 44 -4.51 13.49 -5.18
CA LYS A 44 -4.37 14.95 -5.19
C LYS A 44 -5.25 15.58 -6.24
N LYS A 45 -5.64 16.82 -6.00
CA LYS A 45 -6.38 17.63 -6.98
C LYS A 45 -5.77 19.03 -7.08
N ARG A 46 -5.65 19.52 -8.31
CA ARG A 46 -5.20 20.88 -8.59
C ARG A 46 -6.25 21.89 -8.15
N ARG A 47 -5.81 22.94 -7.46
CA ARG A 47 -6.62 24.08 -7.01
C ARG A 47 -6.58 25.20 -8.05
N LYS A 48 -7.49 26.17 -7.90
CA LYS A 48 -7.55 27.34 -8.78
C LYS A 48 -6.27 28.18 -8.78
N ASN A 49 -5.54 28.19 -7.67
CA ASN A 49 -4.27 28.90 -7.51
C ASN A 49 -3.06 28.16 -8.10
N GLY A 50 -3.25 26.96 -8.66
CA GLY A 50 -2.18 26.16 -9.24
C GLY A 50 -1.61 25.08 -8.33
N ASP A 51 -1.83 25.14 -7.01
CA ASP A 51 -1.32 24.16 -6.05
C ASP A 51 -2.06 22.82 -6.12
N TYR A 52 -1.42 21.77 -5.65
CA TYR A 52 -2.04 20.46 -5.43
C TYR A 52 -2.40 20.28 -3.96
N GLY A 53 -3.62 19.82 -3.68
CA GLY A 53 -4.06 19.44 -2.34
C GLY A 53 -4.53 18.00 -2.30
N TYR A 54 -4.28 17.32 -1.18
CA TYR A 54 -4.79 15.97 -0.92
C TYR A 54 -6.32 15.97 -0.83
N LEU A 55 -6.93 14.90 -1.35
CA LEU A 55 -8.36 14.63 -1.23
C LEU A 55 -8.62 13.68 -0.06
N CYS A 56 -9.78 13.86 0.57
CA CYS A 56 -10.22 13.02 1.67
C CYS A 56 -10.49 11.59 1.18
N ASN A 57 -9.88 10.61 1.86
CA ASN A 57 -9.98 9.21 1.45
C ASN A 57 -11.18 8.47 2.06
N PHE A 58 -12.09 9.21 2.72
CA PHE A 58 -13.28 8.62 3.35
C PHE A 58 -14.26 8.11 2.30
N THR A 59 -14.63 6.83 2.41
CA THR A 59 -15.64 6.20 1.57
C THR A 59 -17.01 6.39 2.19
N GLN A 60 -17.90 7.08 1.48
CA GLN A 60 -19.28 7.27 1.92
C GLN A 60 -20.06 5.96 1.84
N THR A 61 -21.20 5.88 2.54
CA THR A 61 -22.12 4.72 2.48
C THR A 61 -22.61 4.40 1.07
N SER A 62 -22.62 5.40 0.17
CA SER A 62 -22.90 5.23 -1.26
C SER A 62 -21.77 4.55 -2.05
N GLY A 63 -20.64 4.20 -1.43
CA GLY A 63 -19.44 3.68 -2.07
C GLY A 63 -18.57 4.74 -2.75
N LYS A 64 -19.04 5.99 -2.83
CA LYS A 64 -18.28 7.11 -3.42
C LYS A 64 -17.27 7.67 -2.43
N ARG A 65 -16.05 7.98 -2.89
CA ARG A 65 -15.05 8.69 -2.09
C ARG A 65 -15.42 10.15 -1.88
N CYS A 66 -14.98 10.71 -0.77
CA CYS A 66 -15.11 12.13 -0.50
C CYS A 66 -14.23 12.93 -1.48
N ASN A 67 -14.81 13.95 -2.12
CA ASN A 67 -14.07 14.83 -3.04
C ASN A 67 -13.61 16.14 -2.39
N ARG A 68 -13.68 16.23 -1.05
CA ARG A 68 -13.23 17.41 -0.31
C ARG A 68 -11.73 17.34 -0.06
N PHE A 69 -11.09 18.50 0.03
CA PHE A 69 -9.68 18.56 0.39
C PHE A 69 -9.47 18.10 1.85
N CYS A 70 -8.37 17.40 2.09
CA CYS A 70 -7.89 17.12 3.44
C CYS A 70 -7.57 18.42 4.19
N CYS A 71 -7.71 18.36 5.50
CA CYS A 71 -7.28 19.45 6.38
C CYS A 71 -5.75 19.55 6.44
N ASP A 72 -5.08 18.41 6.40
CA ASP A 72 -3.63 18.35 6.44
C ASP A 72 -3.01 18.61 5.06
N LYS A 73 -1.94 19.40 5.06
CA LYS A 73 -1.13 19.71 3.87
C LYS A 73 -0.11 18.62 3.56
N ILE A 74 0.25 17.81 4.56
CA ILE A 74 1.29 16.77 4.46
C ILE A 74 0.67 15.39 4.14
N GLY A 75 -0.62 15.24 4.37
CA GLY A 75 -1.38 14.03 4.04
C GLY A 75 -1.28 12.93 5.10
N PHE A 76 -0.80 13.24 6.30
CA PHE A 76 -0.80 12.32 7.43
C PHE A 76 -2.22 12.04 7.93
N TYR A 77 -3.07 13.06 7.90
CA TYR A 77 -4.48 12.91 8.25
C TYR A 77 -5.33 12.77 6.98
N SER A 78 -5.97 11.61 6.82
CA SER A 78 -6.76 11.24 5.62
C SER A 78 -8.16 11.89 5.55
N GLY A 79 -8.46 12.80 6.48
CA GLY A 79 -9.78 13.41 6.67
C GLY A 79 -9.90 14.85 6.13
N CYS A 80 -11.04 15.15 5.51
CA CYS A 80 -11.53 16.54 5.44
C CYS A 80 -12.11 16.96 6.81
N LYS A 81 -12.31 18.26 7.03
CA LYS A 81 -12.77 18.81 8.33
C LYS A 81 -13.97 18.08 8.93
N ILE A 82 -14.91 17.66 8.08
CA ILE A 82 -16.14 16.98 8.49
C ILE A 82 -15.82 15.55 8.97
N HIS A 83 -15.05 14.80 8.20
CA HIS A 83 -14.72 13.40 8.54
C HIS A 83 -13.66 13.32 9.65
N TYR A 84 -12.80 14.32 9.74
CA TYR A 84 -11.80 14.44 10.81
C TYR A 84 -12.42 14.82 12.16
N ALA A 85 -13.41 15.74 12.18
CA ALA A 85 -14.15 16.08 13.40
C ALA A 85 -14.93 14.89 13.98
N TRP A 86 -15.31 13.94 13.12
CA TRP A 86 -15.93 12.68 13.54
C TRP A 86 -14.93 11.74 14.24
N GLU A 87 -13.70 11.62 13.72
CA GLU A 87 -12.61 10.83 14.32
C GLU A 87 -12.20 11.36 15.71
N GLU A 88 -12.09 12.68 15.87
CA GLU A 88 -11.72 13.29 17.16
C GLU A 88 -12.88 13.44 18.15
N LYS A 89 -14.09 12.93 17.82
CA LYS A 89 -15.32 13.09 18.63
C LYS A 89 -15.62 14.54 19.04
N GLN A 90 -15.18 15.51 18.23
CA GLN A 90 -15.41 16.95 18.45
C GLN A 90 -16.85 17.37 18.10
N ASN A 91 -17.69 16.44 17.64
CA ASN A 91 -19.11 16.65 17.30
C ASN A 91 -20.05 16.89 18.51
N LYS A 92 -19.55 17.35 19.66
CA LYS A 92 -20.41 17.65 20.81
C LYS A 92 -21.10 19.03 20.77
N MET A 93 -20.93 19.83 19.71
CA MET A 93 -21.51 21.19 19.66
C MET A 93 -21.93 21.64 18.24
N ILE A 94 -22.81 20.88 17.59
CA ILE A 94 -23.66 21.45 16.52
C ILE A 94 -25.11 21.26 16.94
#